data_AF-A0A1H6BZ90-F1
#
_entry.id   AF-A0A1H6BZ90-F1
#
_cell.length_a   1.000
_cell.length_b   1.000
_cell.length_c   1.000
_cell.angle_alpha   90.00
_cell.angle_beta   90.00
_cell.angle_gamma   90.00
#
_symmetry.space_group_name_H-M   'P 1'
#
loop_
_entity.id
_entity.type
_entity.pdbx_description
1 polymer ?
#
loop_
_entity_poly.entity_id
_entity_poly.type
_entity_poly.pdbx_seq_one_letter_code
_entity_poly.pdbx_strand_id
1 'polypeptide(L)'
;MSAIDHYINAVMERGEAEARADGSAAVEAHHLLLGIAAHAETAARAVLESAGLDRPAIRAALDREFEHSLSAAGVSLAAYDLPAAAPDPERRVGVGASSRLALERGFATVDRKKDLRPAHLLLGVLEAEVGTVPRALALAGVAREDLANRAREAAATEAW
;
A
#
# COMPACT_ATOMS: atom_id res chain seq x y z
N MET A 1 -22.20 7.57 6.70
CA MET A 1 -20.86 7.60 6.08
C MET A 1 -21.05 7.70 4.58
N SER A 2 -20.20 8.47 3.90
CA SER A 2 -20.16 8.52 2.44
C SER A 2 -19.46 7.28 1.85
N ALA A 3 -19.60 7.02 0.55
CA ALA A 3 -18.93 5.89 -0.12
C ALA A 3 -17.40 5.91 0.10
N ILE A 4 -16.78 7.10 0.04
CA ILE A 4 -15.36 7.26 0.35
C ILE A 4 -15.02 6.90 1.81
N ASP A 5 -15.89 7.20 2.78
CA ASP A 5 -15.64 6.82 4.18
C ASP A 5 -15.63 5.30 4.35
N HIS A 6 -16.57 4.61 3.69
CA HIS A 6 -16.63 3.15 3.69
C HIS A 6 -15.39 2.53 3.04
N TYR A 7 -14.95 3.08 1.90
CA TYR A 7 -13.73 2.64 1.23
C TYR A 7 -12.48 2.84 2.08
N ILE A 8 -12.30 4.02 2.67
CA ILE A 8 -11.15 4.30 3.55
C ILE A 8 -11.16 3.33 4.74
N ASN A 9 -12.31 3.11 5.37
CA ASN A 9 -12.40 2.17 6.48
C ASN A 9 -12.02 0.74 6.04
N ALA A 10 -12.53 0.27 4.89
CA ALA A 10 -12.20 -1.05 4.36
C ALA A 10 -10.69 -1.21 4.06
N VAL A 11 -10.05 -0.18 3.50
CA VAL A 11 -8.60 -0.17 3.26
C VAL A 11 -7.83 -0.20 4.59
N MET A 12 -8.28 0.53 5.61
CA MET A 12 -7.64 0.55 6.92
C MET A 12 -7.79 -0.79 7.65
N GLU A 13 -8.99 -1.37 7.70
CA GLU A 13 -9.25 -2.69 8.29
C GLU A 13 -8.40 -3.76 7.60
N ARG A 14 -8.32 -3.71 6.25
CA ARG A 14 -7.47 -4.64 5.51
C ARG A 14 -5.99 -4.40 5.79
N GLY A 15 -5.54 -3.15 5.80
CA GLY A 15 -4.16 -2.79 6.14
C GLY A 15 -3.77 -3.24 7.54
N GLU A 16 -4.69 -3.20 8.50
CA GLU A 16 -4.48 -3.73 9.84
C GLU A 16 -4.30 -5.25 9.83
N ALA A 17 -5.09 -5.97 9.03
CA ALA A 17 -4.93 -7.41 8.86
C ALA A 17 -3.57 -7.78 8.23
N GLU A 18 -3.12 -7.03 7.21
CA GLU A 18 -1.79 -7.22 6.63
C GLU A 18 -0.68 -6.91 7.63
N ALA A 19 -0.80 -5.81 8.39
CA ALA A 19 0.17 -5.45 9.42
C ALA A 19 0.28 -6.49 10.53
N ARG A 20 -0.84 -7.10 10.95
CA ARG A 20 -0.83 -8.24 11.89
C ARG A 20 -0.11 -9.45 11.31
N ALA A 21 -0.40 -9.79 10.05
CA ALA A 21 0.24 -10.92 9.37
C ALA A 21 1.77 -10.71 9.24
N ASP A 22 2.20 -9.47 9.05
CA ASP A 22 3.61 -9.10 8.93
C ASP A 22 4.30 -8.92 10.29
N GLY A 23 3.58 -9.08 11.40
CA GLY A 23 4.12 -8.82 12.73
C GLY A 23 4.46 -7.34 12.98
N SER A 24 3.94 -6.42 12.18
CA SER A 24 4.14 -4.99 12.35
C SER A 24 3.36 -4.44 13.55
N ALA A 25 3.96 -3.48 14.25
CA ALA A 25 3.29 -2.75 15.34
C ALA A 25 2.35 -1.65 14.82
N ALA A 26 2.46 -1.30 13.53
CA ALA A 26 1.68 -0.23 12.92
C ALA A 26 1.34 -0.53 11.46
N VAL A 27 0.19 -0.04 11.02
CA VAL A 27 -0.18 0.00 9.60
C VAL A 27 0.69 1.04 8.91
N GLU A 28 1.72 0.60 8.20
CA GLU A 28 2.52 1.39 7.25
C GLU A 28 1.98 1.37 5.81
N ALA A 29 2.47 2.27 4.95
CA ALA A 29 1.91 2.55 3.62
C ALA A 29 1.83 1.32 2.70
N HIS A 30 2.74 0.34 2.82
CA HIS A 30 2.67 -0.90 2.05
C HIS A 30 1.48 -1.78 2.45
N HIS A 31 1.02 -1.72 3.70
CA HIS A 31 -0.20 -2.39 4.10
C HIS A 31 -1.43 -1.70 3.52
N LEU A 32 -1.43 -0.36 3.41
CA LEU A 32 -2.48 0.36 2.69
C LEU A 32 -2.50 -0.02 1.20
N LEU A 33 -1.32 -0.15 0.58
CA LEU A 33 -1.21 -0.60 -0.82
C LEU A 33 -1.84 -1.98 -1.03
N LEU A 34 -1.56 -2.94 -0.14
CA LEU A 34 -2.19 -4.26 -0.15
C LEU A 34 -3.70 -4.18 0.10
N GLY A 35 -4.16 -3.27 0.97
CA GLY A 35 -5.56 -2.98 1.22
C GLY A 35 -6.30 -2.45 0.00
N ILE A 36 -5.71 -1.48 -0.70
CA ILE A 36 -6.20 -0.94 -1.97
C ILE A 36 -6.27 -2.05 -3.04
N ALA A 37 -5.21 -2.85 -3.15
CA ALA A 37 -5.15 -3.95 -4.12
C ALA A 37 -6.16 -5.08 -3.84
N ALA A 38 -6.70 -5.17 -2.63
CA ALA A 38 -7.71 -6.15 -2.25
C ALA A 38 -9.15 -5.70 -2.58
N HIS A 39 -9.37 -4.42 -2.88
CA HIS A 39 -10.69 -3.88 -3.13
C HIS A 39 -11.02 -3.88 -4.63
N ALA A 40 -11.78 -4.88 -5.05
CA ALA A 40 -12.21 -5.03 -6.44
C ALA A 40 -13.08 -3.85 -6.91
N GLU A 41 -13.22 -3.71 -8.23
CA GLU A 41 -14.14 -2.75 -8.86
C GLU A 41 -13.89 -1.27 -8.52
N THR A 42 -12.64 -0.91 -8.18
CA THR A 42 -12.22 0.49 -7.99
C THR A 42 -11.24 0.92 -9.08
N ALA A 43 -11.20 2.22 -9.40
CA ALA A 43 -10.23 2.71 -10.38
C ALA A 43 -8.79 2.56 -9.86
N ALA A 44 -8.59 2.66 -8.54
CA ALA A 44 -7.31 2.36 -7.91
C ALA A 44 -6.83 0.93 -8.19
N ARG A 45 -7.72 -0.06 -8.06
CA ARG A 45 -7.41 -1.45 -8.37
C ARG A 45 -7.08 -1.62 -9.85
N ALA A 46 -7.86 -1.05 -10.75
CA ALA A 46 -7.63 -1.12 -12.19
C ALA A 46 -6.28 -0.50 -12.59
N VAL A 47 -5.88 0.62 -11.97
CA VAL A 47 -4.57 1.24 -12.17
C VAL A 47 -3.45 0.27 -11.79
N LEU A 48 -3.55 -0.41 -10.63
CA LEU A 48 -2.58 -1.42 -10.22
C LEU A 48 -2.53 -2.60 -11.20
N GLU A 49 -3.69 -3.12 -11.63
CA GLU A 49 -3.77 -4.22 -12.60
C GLU A 49 -3.14 -3.86 -13.95
N SER A 50 -3.31 -2.62 -14.40
CA SER A 50 -2.71 -2.13 -15.65
C SER A 50 -1.17 -2.13 -15.65
N ALA A 51 -0.56 -2.26 -14.47
CA ALA A 51 0.88 -2.38 -14.27
C ALA A 51 1.31 -3.81 -13.86
N GLY A 52 0.41 -4.79 -13.94
CA GLY A 52 0.67 -6.16 -13.51
C GLY A 52 0.76 -6.33 -11.99
N LEU A 53 0.23 -5.38 -11.23
CA LEU A 53 0.25 -5.40 -9.76
C LEU A 53 -1.10 -5.85 -9.22
N ASP A 54 -1.29 -7.15 -9.07
CA ASP A 54 -2.31 -7.69 -8.18
C ASP A 54 -1.79 -7.80 -6.73
N ARG A 55 -2.68 -8.11 -5.79
CA ARG A 55 -2.26 -8.26 -4.38
C ARG A 55 -1.13 -9.29 -4.22
N PRO A 56 -1.17 -10.49 -4.83
CA PRO A 56 -0.05 -11.43 -4.83
C PRO A 56 1.27 -10.85 -5.37
N ALA A 57 1.23 -10.15 -6.51
CA ALA A 57 2.42 -9.55 -7.12
C ALA A 57 3.01 -8.45 -6.24
N ILE A 58 2.16 -7.63 -5.60
CA ILE A 58 2.58 -6.62 -4.63
C ILE A 58 3.23 -7.29 -3.41
N ARG A 59 2.62 -8.34 -2.86
CA ARG A 59 3.20 -9.10 -1.73
C ARG A 59 4.58 -9.65 -2.09
N ALA A 60 4.70 -10.32 -3.23
CA ALA A 60 5.98 -10.84 -3.71
C ALA A 60 7.03 -9.73 -3.92
N ALA A 61 6.61 -8.54 -4.35
CA ALA A 61 7.52 -7.40 -4.48
C ALA A 61 8.01 -6.86 -3.12
N LEU A 62 7.13 -6.83 -2.11
CA LEU A 62 7.47 -6.47 -0.74
C LEU A 62 8.42 -7.50 -0.11
N ASP A 63 8.19 -8.79 -0.34
CA ASP A 63 9.07 -9.86 0.16
C ASP A 63 10.48 -9.73 -0.44
N ARG A 64 10.58 -9.48 -1.75
CA ARG A 64 11.87 -9.19 -2.41
C ARG A 64 12.54 -7.94 -1.86
N GLU A 65 11.78 -6.90 -1.53
CA GLU A 65 12.31 -5.66 -0.94
C GLU A 65 12.88 -5.90 0.46
N PHE A 66 12.20 -6.71 1.27
CA PHE A 66 12.64 -7.09 2.60
C PHE A 66 13.93 -7.91 2.52
N GLU A 67 13.98 -8.93 1.67
CA GLU A 67 15.18 -9.73 1.40
C GLU A 67 16.35 -8.86 0.90
N HIS A 68 16.08 -7.96 -0.05
CA HIS A 68 17.09 -7.03 -0.57
C HIS A 68 17.64 -6.14 0.54
N SER A 69 16.78 -5.60 1.41
CA SER A 69 17.17 -4.76 2.54
C SER A 69 18.03 -5.52 3.56
N LEU A 70 17.69 -6.77 3.87
CA LEU A 70 18.50 -7.62 4.74
C LEU A 70 19.86 -7.96 4.13
N SER A 71 19.89 -8.24 2.82
CA SER A 71 21.13 -8.57 2.10
C SER A 71 22.14 -7.42 2.14
N ALA A 72 21.67 -6.18 2.13
CA ALA A 72 22.52 -4.99 2.27
C ALA A 72 23.23 -4.93 3.64
N ALA A 73 22.67 -5.58 4.67
CA ALA A 73 23.29 -5.76 5.99
C ALA A 73 24.08 -7.07 6.11
N GLY A 74 24.25 -7.83 5.02
CA GLY A 74 24.93 -9.13 5.01
C GLY A 74 24.07 -10.29 5.55
N VAL A 75 22.76 -10.09 5.69
CA VAL A 75 21.83 -11.11 6.19
C VAL A 75 21.13 -11.79 5.00
N SER A 76 21.17 -13.12 4.97
CA SER A 76 20.43 -13.93 3.99
C SER A 76 19.36 -14.73 4.71
N LEU A 77 18.08 -14.57 4.35
CA LEU A 77 16.99 -15.35 4.95
C LEU A 77 17.17 -16.85 4.70
N ALA A 78 17.62 -17.23 3.50
CA ALA A 78 17.86 -18.64 3.14
C ALA A 78 18.97 -19.31 3.98
N ALA A 79 19.79 -18.53 4.70
CA ALA A 79 20.80 -19.06 5.60
C ALA A 79 20.23 -19.51 6.96
N TYR A 80 18.96 -19.20 7.25
CA TYR A 80 18.32 -19.46 8.54
C TYR A 80 16.98 -20.17 8.34
N ASP A 81 16.70 -21.18 9.16
CA ASP A 81 15.37 -21.79 9.25
C ASP A 81 14.50 -20.97 10.22
N LEU A 82 14.03 -19.82 9.75
CA LEU A 82 13.25 -18.90 10.57
C LEU A 82 11.79 -19.35 10.65
N PRO A 83 11.18 -19.37 11.84
CA PRO A 83 9.76 -19.62 11.96
C PRO A 83 8.96 -18.48 11.32
N ALA A 84 7.74 -18.80 10.87
CA ALA A 84 6.78 -17.77 10.48
C ALA A 84 6.52 -16.82 11.66
N ALA A 85 6.33 -15.53 11.36
CA ALA A 85 5.96 -14.56 12.37
C ALA A 85 4.67 -15.01 13.09
N ALA A 86 4.73 -15.13 14.42
CA ALA A 86 3.56 -15.44 15.23
C ALA A 86 2.82 -14.14 15.54
N PRO A 87 1.56 -13.96 15.09
CA PRO A 87 0.79 -12.77 15.42
C PRO A 87 0.47 -12.76 16.92
N ASP A 88 0.70 -11.62 17.58
CA ASP A 88 0.22 -11.37 18.93
C ASP A 88 -1.23 -10.86 18.84
N PRO A 89 -2.25 -11.64 19.27
CA PRO A 89 -3.65 -11.26 19.15
C PRO A 89 -4.03 -10.06 20.04
N GLU A 90 -3.29 -9.82 21.13
CA GLU A 90 -3.57 -8.72 22.06
C GLU A 90 -2.90 -7.41 21.64
N ARG A 91 -1.96 -7.47 20.68
CA ARG A 91 -1.25 -6.29 20.21
C ARG A 91 -2.17 -5.39 19.38
N ARG A 92 -2.38 -4.18 19.88
CA ARG A 92 -3.01 -3.11 19.12
C ARG A 92 -2.08 -2.63 18.02
N VAL A 93 -2.55 -2.66 16.78
CA VAL A 93 -1.83 -2.13 15.62
C VAL A 93 -2.20 -0.65 15.48
N GLY A 94 -1.21 0.23 15.62
CA GLY A 94 -1.40 1.67 15.45
C GLY A 94 -1.41 2.10 13.98
N VAL A 95 -1.63 3.39 13.73
CA VAL A 95 -1.39 3.99 12.41
C VAL A 95 0.07 4.43 12.34
N GLY A 96 0.80 3.89 11.36
CA GLY A 96 2.21 4.21 11.12
C GLY A 96 2.41 5.57 10.46
N ALA A 97 3.63 6.09 10.55
CA ALA A 97 3.96 7.41 10.03
C ALA A 97 3.80 7.45 8.49
N SER A 98 4.19 6.39 7.78
CA SER A 98 4.10 6.38 6.31
C SER A 98 2.65 6.26 5.83
N SER A 99 1.78 5.55 6.56
CA SER A 99 0.34 5.52 6.26
C SER A 99 -0.33 6.85 6.49
N ARG A 100 -0.06 7.51 7.62
CA ARG A 100 -0.57 8.86 7.88
C ARG A 100 -0.16 9.80 6.75
N LEU A 101 1.10 9.80 6.37
CA LEU A 101 1.61 10.65 5.31
C LEU A 101 1.00 10.33 3.93
N ALA A 102 0.78 9.04 3.63
CA ALA A 102 0.10 8.63 2.40
C ALA A 102 -1.36 9.14 2.35
N LEU A 103 -2.10 9.05 3.46
CA LEU A 103 -3.45 9.58 3.56
C LEU A 103 -3.48 11.10 3.44
N GLU A 104 -2.57 11.81 4.12
CA GLU A 104 -2.45 13.27 4.05
C GLU A 104 -2.19 13.74 2.62
N ARG A 105 -1.26 13.11 1.92
CA ARG A 105 -0.96 13.37 0.50
C ARG A 105 -2.16 13.13 -0.39
N GLY A 106 -2.80 11.95 -0.26
CA GLY A 106 -4.01 11.64 -1.02
C GLY A 106 -5.14 12.64 -0.76
N PHE A 107 -5.29 13.12 0.48
CA PHE A 107 -6.31 14.11 0.83
C PHE A 107 -6.00 15.51 0.31
N ALA A 108 -4.72 15.88 0.25
CA ALA A 108 -4.27 17.16 -0.29
C ALA A 108 -4.49 17.32 -1.80
N THR A 109 -4.83 16.25 -2.52
CA THR A 109 -5.09 16.28 -3.97
C THR A 109 -6.45 16.86 -4.33
N VAL A 110 -7.36 17.06 -3.36
CA VAL A 110 -8.70 17.59 -3.58
C VAL A 110 -9.08 18.64 -2.54
N ASP A 111 -9.92 19.61 -2.93
CA ASP A 111 -10.35 20.68 -2.03
C ASP A 111 -11.34 20.20 -0.96
N ARG A 112 -12.15 19.18 -1.26
CA ARG A 112 -13.23 18.70 -0.40
C ARG A 112 -13.23 17.19 -0.33
N LYS A 113 -13.51 16.66 0.87
CA LYS A 113 -13.60 15.21 1.12
C LYS A 113 -14.56 14.48 0.18
N LYS A 114 -15.66 15.12 -0.25
CA LYS A 114 -16.62 14.53 -1.19
C LYS A 114 -16.04 14.27 -2.59
N ASP A 115 -14.94 14.93 -2.93
CA ASP A 115 -14.26 14.82 -4.21
C ASP A 115 -13.14 13.75 -4.15
N LEU A 116 -12.84 13.22 -2.96
CA LEU A 116 -11.95 12.06 -2.82
C LEU A 116 -12.52 10.83 -3.49
N ARG A 117 -11.61 10.01 -4.01
CA ARG A 117 -11.88 8.77 -4.76
C ARG A 117 -10.83 7.73 -4.37
N PRO A 118 -11.06 6.42 -4.59
CA PRO A 118 -10.06 5.39 -4.39
C PRO A 118 -8.70 5.71 -5.02
N ALA A 119 -8.70 6.24 -6.25
CA ALA A 119 -7.47 6.57 -6.95
C ALA A 119 -6.63 7.67 -6.26
N HIS A 120 -7.25 8.59 -5.51
CA HIS A 120 -6.54 9.59 -4.70
C HIS A 120 -5.79 8.95 -3.51
N LEU A 121 -6.36 7.91 -2.90
CA LEU A 121 -5.65 7.16 -1.85
C LEU A 121 -4.42 6.43 -2.41
N LEU A 122 -4.56 5.81 -3.58
CA LEU A 122 -3.44 5.18 -4.28
C LEU A 122 -2.36 6.23 -4.62
N LEU A 123 -2.76 7.39 -5.15
CA LEU A 123 -1.83 8.47 -5.46
C LEU A 123 -1.02 8.90 -4.23
N GLY A 124 -1.67 9.07 -3.07
CA GLY A 124 -0.99 9.42 -1.82
C GLY A 124 0.07 8.40 -1.37
N VAL A 125 -0.17 7.10 -1.61
CA VAL A 125 0.82 6.03 -1.39
C VAL A 125 1.98 6.14 -2.39
N LEU A 126 1.68 6.38 -3.67
CA LEU A 126 2.65 6.44 -4.75
C LEU A 126 3.51 7.71 -4.72
N GLU A 127 3.09 8.78 -4.06
CA GLU A 127 3.87 10.01 -3.91
C GLU A 127 5.12 9.86 -3.02
N ALA A 128 5.26 8.76 -2.28
CA ALA A 128 6.49 8.49 -1.55
C ALA A 128 7.66 8.24 -2.53
N GLU A 129 8.69 9.10 -2.48
CA GLU A 129 9.92 8.95 -3.27
C GLU A 129 10.89 7.93 -2.65
N VAL A 130 10.87 7.80 -1.33
CA VAL A 130 11.71 6.89 -0.55
C VAL A 130 10.87 6.05 0.41
N GLY A 131 11.30 4.82 0.65
CA GLY A 131 10.65 3.87 1.55
C GLY A 131 10.39 2.51 0.90
N THR A 132 9.67 1.65 1.63
CA THR A 132 9.38 0.28 1.21
C THR A 132 8.59 0.22 -0.11
N VAL A 133 7.53 1.03 -0.24
CA VAL A 133 6.69 1.03 -1.45
C VAL A 133 7.48 1.37 -2.72
N PRO A 134 8.18 2.53 -2.82
CA PRO A 134 8.94 2.85 -4.03
C PRO A 134 10.04 1.82 -4.34
N ARG A 135 10.71 1.26 -3.33
CA ARG A 135 11.73 0.21 -3.54
C ARG A 135 11.12 -1.11 -4.02
N ALA A 136 9.99 -1.53 -3.45
CA ALA A 136 9.28 -2.73 -3.88
C ALA A 136 8.79 -2.61 -5.33
N LEU A 137 8.24 -1.45 -5.72
CA LEU A 137 7.84 -1.19 -7.10
C LEU A 137 9.04 -1.24 -8.06
N ALA A 138 10.18 -0.65 -7.68
CA ALA A 138 11.40 -0.72 -8.49
C ALA A 138 11.89 -2.16 -8.68
N LEU A 139 11.86 -2.99 -7.62
CA LEU A 139 12.20 -4.42 -7.68
C LEU A 139 11.15 -5.26 -8.42
N ALA A 140 9.94 -4.73 -8.65
CA ALA A 140 8.93 -5.32 -9.53
C ALA A 140 9.06 -4.85 -11.00
N GLY A 141 10.02 -3.95 -11.30
CA GLY A 141 10.15 -3.36 -12.63
C GLY A 141 9.04 -2.38 -12.98
N VAL A 142 8.30 -1.87 -11.98
CA VAL A 142 7.21 -0.92 -12.19
C VAL A 142 7.69 0.51 -11.93
N ALA A 143 7.55 1.37 -12.94
CA ALA A 143 7.83 2.79 -12.81
C ALA A 143 6.75 3.46 -11.95
N ARG A 144 7.13 3.84 -10.71
CA ARG A 144 6.24 4.51 -9.75
C ARG A 144 5.60 5.78 -10.32
N GLU A 145 6.35 6.59 -11.05
CA GLU A 145 5.87 7.85 -11.61
C GLU A 145 4.80 7.62 -12.68
N ASP A 146 4.99 6.65 -13.56
CA ASP A 146 3.98 6.26 -14.55
C ASP A 146 2.71 5.77 -13.86
N LEU A 147 2.84 4.97 -12.81
CA LEU A 147 1.72 4.48 -12.03
C LEU A 147 0.98 5.62 -11.29
N ALA A 148 1.71 6.60 -10.76
CA ALA A 148 1.14 7.79 -10.14
C ALA A 148 0.39 8.67 -11.14
N ASN A 149 0.91 8.80 -12.36
CA ASN A 149 0.24 9.52 -13.45
C ASN A 149 -1.08 8.84 -13.84
N ARG A 150 -1.08 7.52 -14.00
CA ARG A 150 -2.31 6.74 -14.23
C ARG A 150 -3.31 6.88 -13.09
N ALA A 151 -2.85 6.87 -11.84
CA ALA A 151 -3.71 7.09 -10.67
C ALA A 151 -4.35 8.49 -10.69
N ARG A 152 -3.61 9.52 -11.09
CA ARG A 152 -4.12 10.89 -11.22
C ARG A 152 -5.17 11.01 -12.34
N GLU A 153 -4.93 10.39 -13.48
CA GLU A 153 -5.89 10.33 -14.60
C GLU A 153 -7.17 9.58 -14.20
N ALA A 154 -7.02 8.43 -13.54
CA ALA A 154 -8.15 7.67 -13.01
C ALA A 154 -8.96 8.51 -12.02
N ALA A 155 -8.30 9.20 -11.09
CA ALA A 155 -8.96 10.04 -10.11
C ALA A 155 -9.77 11.20 -10.72
N ALA A 156 -9.35 11.73 -11.86
CA ALA A 156 -10.06 12.79 -12.59
C ALA A 156 -11.32 12.29 -13.31
N THR A 157 -11.40 10.99 -13.62
CA THR A 157 -12.50 10.39 -14.39
C THR A 157 -13.40 9.48 -13.56
N GLU A 158 -12.95 9.07 -12.37
CA GLU A 158 -13.65 8.18 -11.46
C GLU A 158 -14.92 8.86 -10.90
N ALA A 159 -16.07 8.37 -11.35
CA ALA A 159 -17.34 8.60 -10.68
C ALA A 159 -17.47 7.58 -9.52
N TRP A 160 -18.05 8.05 -8.41
CA TRP A 160 -18.53 7.17 -7.34
C TRP A 160 -19.84 6.49 -7.74
#